data_AF-A0A087UZ83-F1
#
_entry.id   AF-A0A087UZ83-F1
#
_cell.length_a   1.000
_cell.length_b   1.000
_cell.length_c   1.000
_cell.angle_alpha   90.00
_cell.angle_beta   90.00
_cell.angle_gamma   90.00
#
_symmetry.space_group_name_H-M   'P 1'
#
loop_
_entity.id
_entity.type
_entity.pdbx_description
1 polymer ?
#
loop_
_entity_poly.entity_id
_entity_poly.type
_entity_poly.pdbx_seq_one_letter_code
_entity_poly.pdbx_strand_id
1 'polypeptide(L)'
;MGLNVKCYHFLLSAIVLVVFMIHLVTSRGYLVQDSRTTSDLANALCSKNASIAILFREMSSRPRPFSHTIVTIDFLVTNYRLTFGIDPSKGQMLLTVNGPSNLEQKYRIPGNLSAGEHIAIFVPDPRDSTPTTLRVYVNCTLQQTIELPKSMFDMLQQNTEVQVERDRKMNVTILTGVSWQRALELSGCHVRQAAQSTQPDYEVYYNVKEQELLTRTLTELTLALKEMRNNIELQVRETKYLREALQNCAMCREERSCRDKPCFQGVVCTDTPGGFRCGPCPRGFVGDGITCKPEITCRDRPCYLGVRCYETESGYRCGPCPPGYTGDGITCKPLDRCSENPCFSGVRCTNTDSSPWFRCGPCPEGFSGNGTHCEDIDECDLASPCYRDVTCRNTAPGYRCDACPVGYTGPSVEGIGMEYALSVKQICYDVDECQTNNGRCALNSRCINTMGSYICGECREGYVGNQSVGCHQHPGSCPDGTICDPNAECELRRGFLHYQCRCRIGWAGDGHMCGPDSDLDGWSDFDLRCDNERCKA
;
A
#
# COMPACT_ATOMS: atom_id res chain seq x y z
N MET A 1 19.70 -0.20 -6.50
CA MET A 1 20.65 -0.97 -5.68
C MET A 1 19.90 -1.51 -4.48
N GLY A 2 19.88 -2.83 -4.28
CA GLY A 2 19.08 -3.46 -3.25
C GLY A 2 19.50 -3.02 -1.84
N LEU A 3 18.55 -2.47 -1.08
CA LEU A 3 18.69 -2.31 0.38
C LEU A 3 18.74 -3.69 1.03
N ASN A 4 19.95 -4.21 1.18
CA ASN A 4 20.25 -5.32 2.09
C ASN A 4 20.30 -4.75 3.50
N VAL A 5 19.16 -4.78 4.18
CA VAL A 5 19.11 -4.67 5.65
C VAL A 5 19.87 -5.87 6.19
N LYS A 6 21.07 -5.65 6.73
CA LYS A 6 21.86 -6.70 7.39
C LYS A 6 21.21 -7.03 8.73
N CYS A 7 20.39 -8.07 8.76
CA CYS A 7 20.02 -8.74 10.00
C CYS A 7 21.26 -9.52 10.47
N TYR A 8 22.08 -8.91 11.32
CA TYR A 8 23.18 -9.64 11.94
C TYR A 8 22.61 -10.71 12.89
N HIS A 9 23.15 -11.91 12.76
CA HIS A 9 22.98 -12.98 13.73
C HIS A 9 23.48 -12.48 15.10
N PHE A 10 22.65 -12.61 16.14
CA PHE A 10 23.03 -12.33 17.52
C PHE A 10 24.28 -13.12 17.91
N LEU A 11 25.43 -12.45 17.99
CA LEU A 11 26.62 -12.95 18.67
C LEU A 11 27.25 -11.80 19.46
N LEU A 12 26.90 -11.80 20.76
CA LEU A 12 27.65 -11.31 21.93
C LEU A 12 28.26 -9.90 21.88
N SER A 13 27.76 -9.03 22.78
CA SER A 13 28.66 -8.18 23.57
C SER A 13 28.12 -7.96 24.98
N ALA A 14 28.83 -8.52 25.95
CA ALA A 14 28.58 -8.53 27.39
C ALA A 14 28.60 -7.13 28.08
N ILE A 15 28.49 -6.04 27.32
CA ILE A 15 28.64 -4.67 27.81
C ILE A 15 27.29 -4.07 28.26
N VAL A 16 26.16 -4.63 27.80
CA VAL A 16 24.81 -4.13 28.13
C VAL A 16 24.34 -4.53 29.54
N LEU A 17 24.97 -5.56 30.15
CA LEU A 17 24.61 -6.06 31.49
C LEU A 17 24.85 -5.04 32.62
N VAL A 18 25.76 -4.07 32.44
CA VAL A 18 26.15 -3.13 33.50
C VAL A 18 25.20 -1.93 33.61
N VAL A 19 24.61 -1.49 32.50
CA VAL A 19 23.61 -0.40 32.50
C VAL A 19 22.24 -0.91 32.99
N PHE A 20 21.97 -2.21 32.80
CA PHE A 20 20.70 -2.86 33.15
C PHE A 20 20.41 -3.00 34.65
N MET A 21 21.43 -2.96 35.52
CA MET A 21 21.22 -3.06 36.97
C MET A 21 20.64 -1.77 37.58
N ILE A 22 20.71 -0.63 36.88
CA ILE A 22 20.27 0.66 37.41
C ILE A 22 18.75 0.90 37.18
N HIS A 23 18.14 0.26 36.18
CA HIS A 23 16.69 0.38 35.92
C HIS A 23 15.80 -0.61 36.71
N LEU A 24 16.40 -1.56 37.45
CA LEU A 24 15.66 -2.53 38.27
C LEU A 24 15.01 -1.96 39.53
N VAL A 25 15.16 -0.67 39.82
CA VAL A 25 14.72 -0.08 41.09
C VAL A 25 13.30 0.53 41.03
N THR A 26 12.64 0.58 39.87
CA THR A 26 11.32 1.27 39.78
C THR A 26 10.26 0.55 38.93
N SER A 27 10.10 -0.77 39.05
CA SER A 27 8.76 -1.38 38.96
C SER A 27 8.70 -2.75 39.64
N ARG A 28 7.65 -2.99 40.43
CA ARG A 28 7.39 -4.25 41.12
C ARG A 28 7.20 -5.40 40.11
N GLY A 29 8.25 -6.18 39.86
CA GLY A 29 8.29 -7.65 39.87
C GLY A 29 7.23 -8.53 39.16
N TYR A 30 6.54 -8.10 38.10
CA TYR A 30 5.57 -8.96 37.38
C TYR A 30 5.88 -9.25 35.92
N LEU A 31 6.62 -8.37 35.24
CA LEU A 31 7.04 -8.56 33.86
C LEU A 31 8.34 -9.36 33.80
N VAL A 32 8.44 -10.24 32.81
CA VAL A 32 9.65 -10.98 32.48
C VAL A 32 9.99 -10.70 31.04
N GLN A 33 11.27 -10.44 30.82
CA GLN A 33 11.84 -10.40 29.48
C GLN A 33 11.76 -11.80 28.87
N ASP A 34 11.02 -11.94 27.78
CA ASP A 34 10.86 -13.21 27.08
C ASP A 34 11.75 -13.21 25.84
N SER A 35 12.96 -13.75 26.01
CA SER A 35 13.98 -13.80 24.95
C SER A 35 13.52 -14.61 23.72
N ARG A 36 12.67 -15.61 23.91
CA ARG A 36 12.16 -16.45 22.83
C ARG A 36 11.18 -15.66 21.96
N THR A 37 10.14 -15.08 22.56
CA THR A 37 9.17 -14.25 21.81
C THR A 37 9.80 -12.97 21.27
N THR A 38 10.81 -12.42 21.96
CA THR A 38 11.63 -11.31 21.44
C THR A 38 12.35 -11.73 20.16
N SER A 39 13.00 -12.88 20.13
CA SER A 39 13.66 -13.39 18.94
C SER A 39 12.67 -13.71 17.82
N ASP A 40 11.53 -14.35 18.15
CA ASP A 40 10.49 -14.67 17.18
C ASP A 40 9.90 -13.40 16.54
N LEU A 41 9.65 -12.35 17.33
CA LEU A 41 9.15 -11.06 16.85
C LEU A 41 10.22 -10.29 16.06
N ALA A 42 11.47 -10.26 16.52
CA ALA A 42 12.55 -9.63 15.78
C ALA A 42 12.75 -10.28 14.40
N ASN A 43 12.72 -11.62 14.34
CA ASN A 43 12.78 -12.38 13.11
C ASN A 43 11.54 -12.13 12.22
N ALA A 44 10.35 -11.99 12.82
CA ALA A 44 9.11 -11.66 12.13
C ALA A 44 9.20 -10.30 11.41
N LEU A 45 9.62 -9.27 12.13
CA LEU A 45 9.78 -7.90 11.62
C LEU A 45 10.90 -7.82 10.56
N CYS A 46 11.85 -8.75 10.62
CA CYS A 46 12.96 -8.88 9.70
C CYS A 46 12.70 -9.82 8.52
N SER A 47 11.50 -10.37 8.33
CA SER A 47 11.14 -11.23 7.19
C SER A 47 10.53 -10.40 6.04
N LYS A 48 10.87 -10.71 4.77
CA LYS A 48 10.38 -9.91 3.60
C LYS A 48 9.07 -10.56 3.15
N ASN A 49 8.04 -9.77 2.86
CA ASN A 49 6.74 -10.28 2.38
C ASN A 49 6.03 -11.17 3.41
N ALA A 50 6.15 -10.85 4.70
CA ALA A 50 5.60 -11.69 5.76
C ALA A 50 4.71 -10.88 6.71
N SER A 51 3.42 -11.22 6.74
CA SER A 51 2.50 -10.75 7.78
C SER A 51 2.87 -11.33 9.15
N ILE A 52 2.51 -10.60 10.20
CA ILE A 52 2.74 -11.00 11.59
C ILE A 52 1.39 -11.16 12.28
N ALA A 53 1.19 -12.25 13.00
CA ALA A 53 0.06 -12.41 13.90
C ALA A 53 0.55 -12.54 15.34
N ILE A 54 0.03 -11.69 16.22
CA ILE A 54 0.30 -11.69 17.65
C ILE A 54 -0.94 -12.25 18.35
N LEU A 55 -0.78 -13.41 18.99
CA LEU A 55 -1.87 -14.09 19.69
C LEU A 55 -1.70 -13.94 21.20
N PHE A 56 -2.72 -13.43 21.87
CA PHE A 56 -2.78 -13.32 23.33
C PHE A 56 -3.72 -14.38 23.88
N ARG A 57 -3.23 -15.22 24.80
CA ARG A 57 -4.01 -16.29 25.44
C ARG A 57 -3.77 -16.37 26.94
N GLU A 58 -4.76 -16.94 27.63
CA GLU A 58 -4.73 -17.36 29.02
C GLU A 58 -4.33 -16.25 30.01
N MET A 59 -5.32 -15.55 30.56
CA MET A 59 -5.10 -14.59 31.65
C MET A 59 -5.64 -15.15 32.97
N SER A 60 -4.86 -15.05 34.04
CA SER A 60 -5.31 -15.42 35.39
C SER A 60 -6.32 -14.39 35.90
N SER A 61 -7.50 -14.86 36.33
CA SER A 61 -8.73 -14.12 36.69
C SER A 61 -8.64 -13.15 37.89
N ARG A 62 -7.46 -12.76 38.37
CA ARG A 62 -7.35 -11.85 39.52
C ARG A 62 -7.33 -10.39 39.03
N PRO A 63 -8.38 -9.58 39.31
CA PRO A 63 -8.37 -8.16 38.98
C PRO A 63 -7.23 -7.47 39.74
N ARG A 64 -6.40 -6.71 39.02
CA ARG A 64 -5.28 -5.97 39.59
C ARG A 64 -5.63 -4.47 39.69
N PRO A 65 -5.16 -3.76 40.73
CA PRO A 65 -5.55 -2.37 41.00
C PRO A 65 -4.90 -1.31 40.09
N PHE A 66 -4.02 -1.68 39.15
CA PHE A 66 -3.28 -0.73 38.29
C PHE A 66 -3.24 -1.18 36.83
N SER A 67 -3.08 -0.23 35.89
CA SER A 67 -2.85 -0.51 34.46
C SER A 67 -1.69 -1.47 34.30
N HIS A 68 -1.97 -2.63 33.73
CA HIS A 68 -1.00 -3.70 33.62
C HIS A 68 -0.50 -3.77 32.19
N THR A 69 0.74 -3.33 31.98
CA THR A 69 1.44 -3.58 30.71
C THR A 69 1.60 -5.08 30.52
N ILE A 70 1.37 -5.53 29.29
CA ILE A 70 1.23 -6.93 28.87
C ILE A 70 2.32 -7.30 27.90
N VAL A 71 2.55 -6.46 26.90
CA VAL A 71 3.64 -6.56 25.94
C VAL A 71 4.14 -5.16 25.66
N THR A 72 5.43 -4.95 25.77
CA THR A 72 6.10 -3.75 25.26
C THR A 72 6.95 -4.15 24.07
N ILE A 73 6.95 -3.32 23.02
CA ILE A 73 7.82 -3.41 21.85
C ILE A 73 8.49 -2.06 21.70
N ASP A 74 9.80 -2.02 21.96
CA ASP A 74 10.60 -0.82 21.81
C ASP A 74 11.30 -0.81 20.44
N PHE A 75 11.24 0.33 19.75
CA PHE A 75 11.99 0.62 18.53
C PHE A 75 13.09 1.61 18.90
N LEU A 76 14.22 1.10 19.39
CA LEU A 76 15.25 1.90 20.05
C LEU A 76 15.86 2.99 19.15
N VAL A 77 15.96 2.74 17.84
CA VAL A 77 16.55 3.68 16.87
C VAL A 77 15.63 4.88 16.60
N THR A 78 14.34 4.64 16.40
CA THR A 78 13.36 5.70 16.11
C THR A 78 12.71 6.29 17.35
N ASN A 79 13.03 5.76 18.53
CA ASN A 79 12.46 6.12 19.82
C ASN A 79 10.91 6.05 19.83
N TYR A 80 10.38 5.04 19.14
CA TYR A 80 8.97 4.67 19.21
C TYR A 80 8.79 3.50 20.16
N ARG A 81 7.66 3.44 20.86
CA ARG A 81 7.30 2.35 21.76
C ARG A 81 5.84 1.98 21.57
N LEU A 82 5.59 0.71 21.28
CA LEU A 82 4.25 0.12 21.29
C LEU A 82 4.05 -0.64 22.59
N THR A 83 3.01 -0.28 23.34
CA THR A 83 2.67 -0.92 24.60
C THR A 83 1.25 -1.45 24.55
N PHE A 84 1.11 -2.77 24.66
CA PHE A 84 -0.16 -3.42 24.93
C PHE A 84 -0.31 -3.53 26.45
N GLY A 85 -1.40 -3.01 27.01
CA GLY A 85 -1.72 -3.15 28.42
C GLY A 85 -3.20 -3.43 28.64
N ILE A 86 -3.60 -3.72 29.88
CA ILE A 86 -5.01 -3.76 30.29
C ILE A 86 -5.31 -2.60 31.21
N ASP A 87 -6.41 -1.92 30.91
CA ASP A 87 -7.01 -0.92 31.79
C ASP A 87 -7.85 -1.64 32.87
N PRO A 88 -7.46 -1.56 34.16
CA PRO A 88 -8.12 -2.26 35.27
C PRO A 88 -9.52 -1.73 35.55
N SER A 89 -9.84 -0.50 35.14
CA SER A 89 -11.15 0.12 35.39
C SER A 89 -12.25 -0.48 34.51
N LYS A 90 -11.87 -1.07 33.37
CA LYS A 90 -12.80 -1.60 32.35
C LYS A 90 -12.50 -3.02 31.89
N GLY A 91 -11.36 -3.61 32.27
CA GLY A 91 -10.94 -4.95 31.83
C GLY A 91 -10.62 -5.05 30.34
N GLN A 92 -10.42 -3.91 29.66
CA GLN A 92 -10.19 -3.82 28.23
C GLN A 92 -8.69 -3.68 27.91
N MET A 93 -8.27 -4.28 26.79
CA MET A 93 -6.91 -4.12 26.30
C MET A 93 -6.73 -2.74 25.66
N LEU A 94 -5.56 -2.15 25.84
CA LEU A 94 -5.18 -0.84 25.34
C LEU A 94 -3.87 -0.98 24.58
N LEU A 95 -3.87 -0.60 23.30
CA LEU A 95 -2.64 -0.35 22.55
C LEU A 95 -2.26 1.12 22.72
N THR A 96 -1.05 1.37 23.19
CA THR A 96 -0.47 2.71 23.32
C THR A 96 0.74 2.84 22.40
N VAL A 97 0.76 3.88 21.59
CA VAL A 97 1.88 4.22 20.69
C VAL A 97 2.52 5.49 21.20
N ASN A 98 3.76 5.38 21.68
CA ASN A 98 4.58 6.51 22.14
C ASN A 98 5.64 6.83 21.09
N GLY A 99 5.84 8.12 20.78
CA GLY A 99 6.88 8.59 19.84
C GLY A 99 7.82 9.66 20.42
N PRO A 100 8.86 10.06 19.67
CA PRO A 100 9.99 10.92 20.12
C PRO A 100 9.65 12.38 20.53
N SER A 101 8.37 12.76 20.64
CA SER A 101 7.94 14.14 20.94
C SER A 101 6.75 14.20 21.91
N ASN A 102 6.71 13.29 22.90
CA ASN A 102 5.55 13.10 23.79
C ASN A 102 4.24 12.80 23.03
N LEU A 103 4.34 12.31 21.80
CA LEU A 103 3.19 11.83 21.03
C LEU A 103 2.73 10.52 21.67
N GLU A 104 1.62 10.54 22.39
CA GLU A 104 0.97 9.36 22.97
C GLU A 104 -0.39 9.16 22.31
N GLN A 105 -0.56 8.06 21.59
CA GLN A 105 -1.85 7.65 21.04
C GLN A 105 -2.33 6.36 21.68
N LYS A 106 -3.59 6.35 22.10
CA LYS A 106 -4.20 5.25 22.85
C LYS A 106 -5.41 4.68 22.10
N TYR A 107 -5.35 3.41 21.75
CA TYR A 107 -6.39 2.68 21.05
C TYR A 107 -6.98 1.62 21.98
N ARG A 108 -8.26 1.78 22.29
CA ARG A 108 -8.99 0.77 23.07
C ARG A 108 -9.33 -0.40 22.18
N ILE A 109 -8.81 -1.56 22.54
CA ILE A 109 -9.09 -2.82 21.86
C ILE A 109 -10.35 -3.43 22.48
N PRO A 110 -11.38 -3.74 21.66
CA PRO A 110 -12.56 -4.46 22.13
C PRO A 110 -12.16 -5.84 22.67
N GLY A 111 -12.93 -6.36 23.63
CA GLY A 111 -12.71 -7.65 24.27
C GLY A 111 -12.15 -7.57 25.69
N ASN A 112 -12.34 -8.66 26.44
CA ASN A 112 -11.97 -8.84 27.83
C ASN A 112 -11.17 -10.13 28.04
N LEU A 113 -9.85 -10.00 28.07
CA LEU A 113 -8.91 -11.10 28.35
C LEU A 113 -9.18 -11.76 29.72
N SER A 114 -9.69 -11.00 30.69
CA SER A 114 -10.02 -11.53 32.03
C SER A 114 -11.23 -12.47 32.01
N ALA A 115 -12.07 -12.38 30.98
CA ALA A 115 -13.21 -13.27 30.74
C ALA A 115 -12.83 -14.51 29.91
N GLY A 116 -11.54 -14.70 29.59
CA GLY A 116 -11.05 -15.85 28.81
C GLY A 116 -11.18 -15.69 27.30
N GLU A 117 -11.45 -14.47 26.80
CA GLU A 117 -11.55 -14.20 25.37
C GLU A 117 -10.19 -14.26 24.67
N HIS A 118 -10.18 -14.80 23.44
CA HIS A 118 -8.98 -14.87 22.62
C HIS A 118 -8.83 -13.60 21.78
N ILE A 119 -7.71 -12.91 21.91
CA ILE A 119 -7.39 -11.71 21.13
C ILE A 119 -6.24 -12.03 20.16
N ALA A 120 -6.48 -11.77 18.88
CA ALA A 120 -5.49 -11.91 17.83
C ALA A 120 -5.32 -10.57 17.09
N ILE A 121 -4.09 -10.10 16.98
CA ILE A 121 -3.76 -8.87 16.26
C ILE A 121 -2.94 -9.25 15.04
N PHE A 122 -3.47 -8.92 13.86
CA PHE A 122 -2.82 -9.17 12.59
C PHE A 122 -2.20 -7.88 12.06
N VAL A 123 -0.90 -7.95 11.79
CA VAL A 123 -0.11 -6.92 11.14
C VAL A 123 0.14 -7.36 9.70
N PRO A 124 -0.21 -6.55 8.68
CA PRO A 124 0.23 -6.78 7.30
C PRO A 124 1.75 -6.70 7.21
N ASP A 125 2.34 -6.93 6.03
CA ASP A 125 3.80 -6.90 5.89
C ASP A 125 4.37 -5.59 6.47
N PRO A 126 5.14 -5.66 7.58
CA PRO A 126 5.67 -4.47 8.23
C PRO A 126 6.75 -3.79 7.39
N ARG A 127 7.14 -4.37 6.25
CA ARG A 127 8.07 -3.78 5.29
C ARG A 127 7.41 -3.17 4.06
N ASP A 128 6.08 -3.14 4.02
CA ASP A 128 5.36 -2.32 3.07
C ASP A 128 5.47 -0.83 3.47
N SER A 129 5.67 0.05 2.49
CA SER A 129 5.80 1.50 2.69
C SER A 129 4.45 2.18 2.96
N THR A 130 3.34 1.43 2.88
CA THR A 130 2.00 1.93 3.17
C THR A 130 1.77 2.11 4.68
N PRO A 131 0.80 2.96 5.10
CA PRO A 131 0.40 3.07 6.50
C PRO A 131 0.02 1.70 7.09
N THR A 132 0.67 1.31 8.18
CA THR A 132 0.45 -0.01 8.77
C THR A 132 -0.88 -0.08 9.49
N THR A 133 -1.78 -0.95 9.01
CA THR A 133 -3.12 -1.17 9.56
C THR A 133 -3.21 -2.50 10.31
N LEU A 134 -3.38 -2.44 11.63
CA LEU A 134 -3.55 -3.59 12.51
C LEU A 134 -5.01 -4.06 12.51
N ARG A 135 -5.27 -5.33 12.17
CA ARG A 135 -6.61 -5.93 12.28
C ARG A 135 -6.74 -6.69 13.58
N VAL A 136 -7.71 -6.30 14.41
CA VAL A 136 -7.93 -6.86 15.75
C VAL A 136 -9.15 -7.78 15.72
N TYR A 137 -8.90 -9.04 16.09
CA TYR A 137 -9.92 -10.07 16.21
C TYR A 137 -10.13 -10.45 17.67
N VAL A 138 -11.40 -10.56 18.07
CA VAL A 138 -11.82 -11.01 19.40
C VAL A 138 -12.76 -12.18 19.19
N ASN A 139 -12.50 -13.31 19.85
CA ASN A 139 -13.29 -14.54 19.71
C ASN A 139 -13.56 -14.88 18.23
N CYS A 140 -12.51 -14.83 17.40
CA CYS A 140 -12.56 -15.18 15.99
C CYS A 140 -13.33 -14.22 15.06
N THR A 141 -13.76 -13.05 15.56
CA THR A 141 -14.49 -12.04 14.78
C THR A 141 -13.68 -10.75 14.64
N LEU A 142 -13.68 -10.13 13.46
CA LEU A 142 -13.02 -8.84 13.25
C LEU A 142 -13.80 -7.75 13.99
N GLN A 143 -13.17 -7.11 14.96
CA GLN A 143 -13.82 -6.10 15.79
C GLN A 143 -13.30 -4.68 15.51
N GLN A 144 -12.04 -4.54 15.09
CA GLN A 144 -11.44 -3.23 14.85
C GLN A 144 -10.30 -3.31 13.84
N THR A 145 -10.08 -2.22 13.11
CA THR A 145 -8.87 -1.98 12.32
C THR A 145 -8.22 -0.68 12.84
N ILE A 146 -6.94 -0.73 13.20
CA ILE A 146 -6.20 0.39 13.80
C ILE A 146 -5.08 0.79 12.84
N GLU A 147 -5.08 2.03 12.38
CA GLU A 147 -3.97 2.59 11.62
C GLU A 147 -2.95 3.23 12.56
N LEU A 148 -1.67 2.83 12.42
CA LEU A 148 -0.58 3.38 13.21
C LEU A 148 -0.18 4.78 12.70
N PRO A 149 0.29 5.68 13.58
CA PRO A 149 0.68 7.05 13.21
C PRO A 149 1.89 7.13 12.27
N LYS A 150 2.64 6.04 12.15
CA LYS A 150 3.76 5.89 11.23
C LYS A 150 3.78 4.44 10.75
N SER A 151 4.24 4.19 9.52
CA SER A 151 4.37 2.81 9.04
C SER A 151 5.38 2.06 9.91
N MET A 152 5.15 0.77 10.12
CA MET A 152 6.15 -0.08 10.77
C MET A 152 7.43 -0.14 9.96
N PHE A 153 7.37 0.04 8.63
CA PHE A 153 8.56 0.17 7.78
C PHE A 153 9.43 1.36 8.19
N ASP A 154 8.83 2.53 8.43
CA ASP A 154 9.56 3.73 8.84
C ASP A 154 9.98 3.72 10.32
N MET A 155 9.33 2.91 11.16
CA MET A 155 9.77 2.62 12.53
C MET A 155 10.94 1.62 12.55
N LEU A 156 10.99 0.71 11.58
CA LEU A 156 12.05 -0.30 11.40
C LEU A 156 13.23 0.27 10.58
N GLN A 157 14.00 1.18 11.18
CA GLN A 157 15.24 1.69 10.58
C GLN A 157 16.41 0.70 10.67
N GLN A 158 17.54 0.98 9.99
CA GLN A 158 18.73 0.14 10.06
C GLN A 158 19.19 -0.03 11.53
N ASN A 159 19.50 -1.27 11.94
CA ASN A 159 19.85 -1.67 13.31
C ASN A 159 18.72 -1.53 14.35
N THR A 160 17.46 -1.69 13.96
CA THR A 160 16.35 -1.73 14.93
C THR A 160 16.49 -2.93 15.88
N GLU A 161 16.67 -2.64 17.16
CA GLU A 161 16.63 -3.62 18.25
C GLU A 161 15.21 -3.63 18.84
N VAL A 162 14.67 -4.83 19.03
CA VAL A 162 13.31 -5.08 19.53
C VAL A 162 13.41 -5.86 20.83
N GLN A 163 12.65 -5.45 21.85
CA GLN A 163 12.56 -6.13 23.13
C GLN A 163 11.10 -6.43 23.45
N VAL A 164 10.79 -7.66 23.90
CA VAL A 164 9.47 -8.06 24.38
C VAL A 164 9.53 -8.39 25.88
N GLU A 165 8.71 -7.67 26.64
CA GLU A 165 8.47 -7.93 28.06
C GLU A 165 7.02 -8.36 28.28
N ARG A 166 6.78 -9.48 28.97
CA ARG A 166 5.42 -9.97 29.24
C ARG A 166 5.21 -10.50 30.65
N ASP A 167 3.95 -10.59 31.08
CA ASP A 167 3.60 -11.27 32.34
C ASP A 167 3.81 -12.79 32.22
N ARG A 168 4.39 -13.40 33.26
CA ARG A 168 4.71 -14.85 33.30
C ARG A 168 3.49 -15.75 33.07
N LYS A 169 2.30 -15.29 33.46
CA LYS A 169 1.05 -16.07 33.40
C LYS A 169 0.32 -15.94 32.07
N MET A 170 0.81 -15.11 31.15
CA MET A 170 0.16 -14.87 29.87
C MET A 170 0.98 -15.47 28.74
N ASN A 171 0.30 -16.20 27.86
CA ASN A 171 0.94 -16.81 26.71
C ASN A 171 0.81 -15.89 25.49
N VAL A 172 1.95 -15.46 24.95
CA VAL A 172 2.03 -14.64 23.74
C VAL A 172 2.72 -15.47 22.67
N THR A 173 2.06 -15.65 21.53
CA THR A 173 2.61 -16.41 20.40
C THR A 173 2.72 -15.49 19.19
N ILE A 174 3.88 -15.48 18.57
CA ILE A 174 4.14 -14.73 17.33
C ILE A 174 4.14 -15.73 16.17
N LEU A 175 3.32 -15.47 15.16
CA LEU A 175 3.28 -16.24 13.91
C LEU A 175 3.70 -15.33 12.77
N THR A 176 4.49 -15.86 11.84
CA THR A 176 5.08 -15.10 10.72
C THR A 176 4.74 -15.78 9.40
N GLY A 177 4.45 -15.00 8.36
CA GLY A 177 4.16 -15.53 7.02
C GLY A 177 2.86 -16.36 6.95
N VAL A 178 1.96 -16.19 7.93
CA VAL A 178 0.65 -16.85 7.97
C VAL A 178 -0.44 -15.87 7.58
N SER A 179 -1.46 -16.34 6.84
CA SER A 179 -2.66 -15.55 6.57
C SER A 179 -3.46 -15.31 7.86
N TRP A 180 -4.28 -14.24 7.90
CA TRP A 180 -5.13 -13.95 9.05
C TRP A 180 -6.11 -15.11 9.36
N GLN A 181 -6.59 -15.81 8.34
CA GLN A 181 -7.44 -17.01 8.49
C GLN A 181 -6.69 -18.14 9.20
N ARG A 182 -5.46 -18.42 8.77
CA ARG A 182 -4.63 -19.48 9.35
C ARG A 182 -4.20 -19.16 10.78
N ALA A 183 -3.91 -17.90 11.07
CA ALA A 183 -3.61 -17.44 12.43
C ALA A 183 -4.80 -17.65 13.38
N LEU A 184 -6.03 -17.41 12.91
CA LEU A 184 -7.26 -17.67 13.69
C LEU A 184 -7.49 -19.16 13.92
N GLU A 185 -7.29 -20.02 12.92
CA GLU A 185 -7.38 -21.48 13.09
C GLU A 185 -6.39 -22.00 14.15
N LEU A 186 -5.13 -21.55 14.08
CA LEU A 186 -4.09 -21.89 15.05
C LEU A 186 -4.40 -21.34 16.45
N SER A 187 -5.28 -20.34 16.54
CA SER A 187 -5.81 -19.79 17.79
C SER A 187 -6.92 -20.62 18.45
N GLY A 188 -7.36 -21.72 17.82
CA GLY A 188 -8.43 -22.60 18.32
C GLY A 188 -9.81 -22.24 17.77
N CYS A 189 -9.89 -21.33 16.80
CA CYS A 189 -11.13 -20.98 16.14
C CYS A 189 -11.55 -22.06 15.12
N HIS A 190 -12.71 -22.68 15.30
CA HIS A 190 -13.34 -23.46 14.24
C HIS A 190 -13.96 -22.51 13.21
N VAL A 191 -13.26 -22.25 12.11
CA VAL A 191 -13.69 -21.37 10.99
C VAL A 191 -14.97 -21.87 10.28
N ARG A 192 -15.56 -22.99 10.71
CA ARG A 192 -16.76 -23.59 10.13
C ARG A 192 -18.12 -23.06 10.61
N GLN A 193 -18.19 -21.96 11.36
CA GLN A 193 -19.46 -21.25 11.60
C GLN A 193 -19.40 -19.73 11.38
N ALA A 194 -18.42 -19.26 10.60
CA ALA A 194 -18.44 -17.93 9.98
C ALA A 194 -18.43 -18.02 8.43
N ALA A 195 -18.79 -19.18 7.88
CA ALA A 195 -18.95 -19.39 6.45
C ALA A 195 -20.38 -18.99 5.98
N GLN A 196 -20.68 -17.70 6.14
CA GLN A 196 -21.50 -16.92 5.20
C GLN A 196 -20.70 -15.66 4.80
N SER A 197 -19.46 -15.85 4.36
CA SER A 197 -18.90 -15.05 3.28
C SER A 197 -17.73 -15.83 2.69
N THR A 198 -17.85 -16.07 1.41
CA THR A 198 -17.01 -16.88 0.52
C THR A 198 -15.51 -16.63 0.62
N GLN A 199 -14.78 -17.73 0.78
CA GLN A 199 -13.35 -17.89 0.44
C GLN A 199 -13.13 -17.67 -1.08
N PRO A 200 -11.87 -17.47 -1.54
CA PRO A 200 -11.10 -18.64 -1.98
C PRO A 200 -9.66 -18.71 -1.49
N ASP A 201 -9.18 -19.94 -1.47
CA ASP A 201 -7.87 -20.44 -1.08
C ASP A 201 -6.87 -20.44 -2.28
N TYR A 202 -5.59 -20.52 -1.93
CA TYR A 202 -4.35 -20.35 -2.72
C TYR A 202 -4.18 -21.39 -3.88
N GLU A 203 -3.48 -21.13 -5.01
CA GLU A 203 -2.01 -21.22 -5.15
C GLU A 203 -1.46 -20.57 -6.46
N VAL A 204 -0.14 -20.36 -6.48
CA VAL A 204 0.68 -19.53 -7.40
C VAL A 204 1.18 -20.30 -8.64
N TYR A 205 1.19 -19.69 -9.84
CA TYR A 205 2.32 -19.65 -10.80
C TYR A 205 2.06 -18.62 -11.93
N TYR A 206 3.13 -18.12 -12.55
CA TYR A 206 3.29 -17.06 -13.57
C TYR A 206 2.08 -16.71 -14.47
N ASN A 207 1.96 -15.43 -14.85
CA ASN A 207 1.05 -14.80 -15.83
C ASN A 207 0.31 -15.76 -16.81
N VAL A 208 -0.78 -16.38 -16.36
CA VAL A 208 -1.74 -17.18 -17.19
C VAL A 208 -3.22 -16.93 -16.78
N LYS A 209 -3.48 -16.21 -15.67
CA LYS A 209 -4.80 -16.15 -15.00
C LYS A 209 -5.96 -15.57 -15.81
N GLU A 210 -5.74 -14.64 -16.74
CA GLU A 210 -6.84 -14.11 -17.56
C GLU A 210 -7.33 -15.09 -18.64
N GLN A 211 -6.44 -15.92 -19.21
CA GLN A 211 -6.82 -16.96 -20.17
C GLN A 211 -7.45 -18.19 -19.48
N GLU A 212 -7.03 -18.51 -18.26
CA GLU A 212 -7.50 -19.71 -17.54
C GLU A 212 -8.90 -19.52 -16.90
N LEU A 213 -9.22 -18.30 -16.46
CA LEU A 213 -10.58 -17.95 -16.04
C LEU A 213 -11.54 -17.98 -17.23
N LEU A 214 -11.09 -17.52 -18.40
CA LEU A 214 -11.85 -17.62 -19.63
C LEU A 214 -12.05 -19.07 -20.07
N THR A 215 -11.02 -19.93 -20.04
CA THR A 215 -11.15 -21.33 -20.46
C THR A 215 -11.95 -22.17 -19.46
N ARG A 216 -11.84 -21.93 -18.14
CA ARG A 216 -12.70 -22.57 -17.13
C ARG A 216 -14.17 -22.17 -17.28
N THR A 217 -14.45 -20.88 -17.41
CA THR A 217 -15.83 -20.42 -17.63
C THR A 217 -16.37 -20.92 -18.96
N LEU A 218 -15.56 -20.95 -20.04
CA LEU A 218 -15.96 -21.48 -21.34
C LEU A 218 -16.20 -22.99 -21.31
N THR A 219 -15.39 -23.75 -20.54
CA THR A 219 -15.56 -25.20 -20.38
C THR A 219 -16.78 -25.55 -19.53
N GLU A 220 -17.03 -24.80 -18.44
CA GLU A 220 -18.27 -24.92 -17.66
C GLU A 220 -19.50 -24.56 -18.52
N LEU A 221 -19.43 -23.49 -19.32
CA LEU A 221 -20.50 -23.11 -20.23
C LEU A 221 -20.72 -24.18 -21.31
N THR A 222 -19.66 -24.75 -21.90
CA THR A 222 -19.81 -25.78 -22.93
C THR A 222 -20.32 -27.10 -22.36
N LEU A 223 -20.00 -27.44 -21.11
CA LEU A 223 -20.59 -28.60 -20.42
C LEU A 223 -22.07 -28.37 -20.15
N ALA A 224 -22.45 -27.20 -19.62
CA ALA A 224 -23.85 -26.84 -19.41
C ALA A 224 -24.65 -26.81 -20.72
N LEU A 225 -24.08 -26.25 -21.80
CA LEU A 225 -24.71 -26.23 -23.13
C LEU A 225 -24.84 -27.63 -23.73
N LYS A 226 -23.86 -28.52 -23.51
CA LYS A 226 -23.96 -29.93 -23.94
C LYS A 226 -25.05 -30.67 -23.17
N GLU A 227 -25.16 -30.46 -21.87
CA GLU A 227 -26.20 -31.05 -21.03
C GLU A 227 -27.59 -30.55 -21.44
N MET A 228 -27.73 -29.24 -21.64
CA MET A 228 -28.98 -28.65 -22.12
C MET A 228 -29.35 -29.16 -23.52
N ARG A 229 -28.39 -29.29 -24.43
CA ARG A 229 -28.61 -29.88 -25.76
C ARG A 229 -29.08 -31.33 -25.66
N ASN A 230 -28.44 -32.14 -24.81
CA ASN A 230 -28.85 -33.55 -24.62
C ASN A 230 -30.25 -33.64 -24.03
N ASN A 231 -30.61 -32.77 -23.08
CA ASN A 231 -31.96 -32.69 -22.52
C ASN A 231 -32.99 -32.26 -23.58
N ILE A 232 -32.63 -31.29 -24.44
CA ILE A 232 -33.48 -30.88 -25.56
C ILE A 232 -33.63 -32.00 -26.58
N GLU A 233 -32.56 -32.70 -26.95
CA GLU A 233 -32.64 -33.86 -27.86
C GLU A 233 -33.48 -35.00 -27.28
N LEU A 234 -33.40 -35.22 -25.97
CA LEU A 234 -34.25 -36.17 -25.26
C LEU A 234 -35.72 -35.72 -25.32
N GLN A 235 -36.01 -34.47 -25.01
CA GLN A 235 -37.37 -33.92 -25.10
C GLN A 235 -37.90 -33.91 -26.54
N VAL A 236 -37.07 -33.64 -27.54
CA VAL A 236 -37.44 -33.72 -28.96
C VAL A 236 -37.73 -35.17 -29.35
N ARG A 237 -36.95 -36.13 -28.86
CA ARG A 237 -37.21 -37.56 -29.08
C ARG A 237 -38.49 -38.03 -28.39
N GLU A 238 -38.69 -37.64 -27.13
CA GLU A 238 -39.89 -37.96 -26.37
C GLU A 238 -41.13 -37.32 -27.00
N THR A 239 -41.06 -36.05 -27.41
CA THR A 239 -42.17 -35.38 -28.12
C THR A 239 -42.41 -35.95 -29.51
N LYS A 240 -41.37 -36.38 -30.23
CA LYS A 240 -41.52 -37.10 -31.51
C LYS A 240 -42.16 -38.46 -31.28
N TYR A 241 -41.72 -39.21 -30.27
CA TYR A 241 -42.31 -40.50 -29.88
C TYR A 241 -43.77 -40.33 -29.42
N LEU A 242 -44.07 -39.32 -28.60
CA LEU A 242 -45.44 -38.98 -28.21
C LEU A 242 -46.28 -38.57 -29.42
N ARG A 243 -45.72 -37.79 -30.35
CA ARG A 243 -46.42 -37.40 -31.58
C ARG A 243 -46.70 -38.61 -32.47
N GLU A 244 -45.72 -39.50 -32.69
CA GLU A 244 -45.88 -40.74 -33.46
C GLU A 244 -46.84 -41.72 -32.76
N ALA A 245 -46.79 -41.81 -31.43
CA ALA A 245 -47.72 -42.59 -30.63
C ALA A 245 -49.14 -42.03 -30.74
N LEU A 246 -49.33 -40.71 -30.67
CA LEU A 246 -50.62 -40.05 -30.90
C LEU A 246 -51.11 -40.21 -32.35
N GLN A 247 -50.21 -40.17 -33.33
CA GLN A 247 -50.54 -40.33 -34.75
C GLN A 247 -50.95 -41.78 -35.10
N ASN A 248 -50.34 -42.76 -34.44
CA ASN A 248 -50.57 -44.19 -34.67
C ASN A 248 -51.55 -44.81 -33.65
N CYS A 249 -52.01 -44.03 -32.67
CA CYS A 249 -53.01 -44.45 -31.70
C CYS A 249 -54.39 -44.52 -32.38
N ALA A 250 -54.78 -45.73 -32.79
CA ALA A 250 -56.09 -46.01 -33.38
C ALA A 250 -57.28 -45.62 -32.46
N MET A 251 -57.05 -45.51 -31.14
CA MET A 251 -58.03 -45.03 -30.16
C MET A 251 -58.00 -43.52 -29.89
N CYS A 252 -56.95 -42.79 -30.29
CA CYS A 252 -56.84 -41.35 -30.05
C CYS A 252 -57.54 -40.52 -31.14
N ARG A 253 -58.03 -41.21 -32.19
CA ARG A 253 -58.95 -40.68 -33.17
C ARG A 253 -60.39 -40.92 -32.71
N GLU A 254 -60.72 -40.47 -31.50
CA GLU A 254 -62.13 -40.23 -31.20
C GLU A 254 -62.58 -39.12 -32.14
N GLU A 255 -63.57 -39.42 -32.98
CA GLU A 255 -64.30 -38.42 -33.74
C GLU A 255 -64.99 -37.49 -32.72
N ARG A 256 -64.24 -36.51 -32.20
CA ARG A 256 -64.78 -35.50 -31.32
C ARG A 256 -65.90 -34.82 -32.08
N SER A 257 -67.09 -34.94 -31.53
CA SER A 257 -68.32 -34.38 -32.06
C SER A 257 -68.77 -33.28 -31.11
N CYS A 258 -69.71 -32.44 -31.54
CA CYS A 258 -70.35 -31.45 -30.71
C CYS A 258 -71.01 -32.02 -29.43
N ARG A 259 -71.17 -33.35 -29.33
CA ARG A 259 -71.60 -34.05 -28.11
C ARG A 259 -70.66 -33.85 -26.93
N ASP A 260 -69.36 -33.68 -27.16
CA ASP A 260 -68.36 -33.51 -26.10
C ASP A 260 -68.26 -32.07 -25.59
N LYS A 261 -69.15 -31.18 -26.07
CA LYS A 261 -69.15 -29.73 -25.81
C LYS A 261 -67.75 -29.09 -25.95
N PRO A 262 -67.08 -29.27 -27.09
CA PRO A 262 -65.71 -28.79 -27.27
C PRO A 262 -65.60 -27.27 -27.53
N CYS A 263 -66.71 -26.59 -27.84
CA CYS A 263 -66.73 -25.15 -28.06
C CYS A 263 -66.96 -24.38 -26.76
N PHE A 264 -66.50 -23.12 -26.72
CA PHE A 264 -66.73 -22.22 -25.59
C PHE A 264 -68.21 -22.06 -25.28
N GLN A 265 -68.58 -21.91 -24.00
CA GLN A 265 -69.97 -21.85 -23.57
C GLN A 265 -70.74 -20.73 -24.31
N GLY A 266 -71.80 -21.11 -25.02
CA GLY A 266 -72.61 -20.18 -25.82
C GLY A 266 -72.20 -20.06 -27.30
N VAL A 267 -71.13 -20.74 -27.73
CA VAL A 267 -70.75 -20.85 -29.14
C VAL A 267 -71.45 -22.01 -29.81
N VAL A 268 -71.97 -21.78 -31.02
CA VAL A 268 -72.63 -22.83 -31.83
C VAL A 268 -71.59 -23.81 -32.35
N CYS A 269 -71.76 -25.09 -32.05
CA CYS A 269 -70.92 -26.17 -32.56
C CYS A 269 -71.61 -26.86 -33.75
N THR A 270 -70.86 -27.17 -34.80
CA THR A 270 -71.33 -27.91 -35.98
C THR A 270 -70.43 -29.11 -36.27
N ASP A 271 -71.02 -30.30 -36.45
CA ASP A 271 -70.27 -31.50 -36.85
C ASP A 271 -69.99 -31.46 -38.36
N THR A 272 -68.76 -31.78 -38.75
CA THR A 272 -68.27 -31.85 -40.13
C THR A 272 -67.61 -33.20 -40.40
N PRO A 273 -67.43 -33.62 -41.67
CA PRO A 273 -66.78 -34.89 -42.00
C PRO A 273 -65.33 -35.04 -41.49
N GLY A 274 -64.70 -33.93 -41.06
CA GLY A 274 -63.36 -33.90 -40.48
C GLY A 274 -63.32 -33.69 -38.95
N GLY A 275 -64.46 -33.74 -38.25
CA GLY A 275 -64.60 -33.44 -36.81
C GLY A 275 -65.57 -32.29 -36.55
N PHE A 276 -65.51 -31.62 -35.41
CA PHE A 276 -66.38 -30.48 -35.10
C PHE A 276 -65.78 -29.13 -35.54
N ARG A 277 -66.64 -28.14 -35.83
CA ARG A 277 -66.28 -26.74 -36.08
C ARG A 277 -67.10 -25.83 -35.16
N CYS A 278 -66.42 -24.98 -34.41
CA CYS A 278 -67.05 -23.95 -33.59
C CYS A 278 -67.34 -22.68 -34.40
N GLY A 279 -68.48 -22.05 -34.13
CA GLY A 279 -68.86 -20.75 -34.66
C GLY A 279 -68.09 -19.59 -34.00
N PRO A 280 -68.44 -18.33 -34.33
CA PRO A 280 -67.79 -17.17 -33.75
C PRO A 280 -68.07 -17.07 -32.23
N CYS A 281 -67.13 -16.46 -31.50
CA CYS A 281 -67.30 -16.19 -30.08
C CYS A 281 -68.52 -15.30 -29.78
N PRO A 282 -69.12 -15.42 -28.57
CA PRO A 282 -70.23 -14.57 -28.17
C PRO A 282 -69.83 -13.09 -28.11
N ARG A 283 -70.79 -12.17 -28.18
CA ARG A 283 -70.53 -10.72 -28.15
C ARG A 283 -69.68 -10.32 -26.94
N GLY A 284 -68.62 -9.54 -27.16
CA GLY A 284 -67.66 -9.13 -26.14
C GLY A 284 -66.60 -10.19 -25.80
N PHE A 285 -66.47 -11.25 -26.61
CA PHE A 285 -65.39 -12.22 -26.54
C PHE A 285 -64.74 -12.39 -27.91
N VAL A 286 -63.42 -12.59 -27.92
CA VAL A 286 -62.61 -12.84 -29.12
C VAL A 286 -61.91 -14.19 -29.01
N GLY A 287 -61.70 -14.88 -30.13
CA GLY A 287 -61.11 -16.22 -30.18
C GLY A 287 -61.56 -17.06 -31.37
N ASP A 288 -61.22 -18.35 -31.34
CA ASP A 288 -61.49 -19.33 -32.41
C ASP A 288 -62.81 -20.11 -32.21
N GLY A 289 -63.63 -19.71 -31.24
CA GLY A 289 -64.87 -20.40 -30.87
C GLY A 289 -64.67 -21.61 -29.95
N ILE A 290 -63.44 -22.14 -29.83
CA ILE A 290 -63.06 -23.15 -28.85
C ILE A 290 -62.59 -22.46 -27.57
N THR A 291 -61.70 -21.48 -27.72
CA THR A 291 -61.20 -20.63 -26.64
C THR A 291 -61.62 -19.19 -26.91
N CYS A 292 -62.68 -18.75 -26.23
CA CYS A 292 -63.11 -17.35 -26.26
C CYS A 292 -62.63 -16.64 -24.99
N LYS A 293 -61.97 -15.50 -25.13
CA LYS A 293 -61.56 -14.63 -24.02
C LYS A 293 -62.30 -13.30 -24.10
N PRO A 294 -62.62 -12.64 -22.99
CA PRO A 294 -63.25 -11.32 -23.01
C PRO A 294 -62.44 -10.36 -23.89
N GLU A 295 -63.14 -9.62 -24.74
CA GLU A 295 -62.59 -8.57 -25.57
C GLU A 295 -62.21 -7.38 -24.67
N ILE A 296 -60.92 -7.09 -24.58
CA ILE A 296 -60.42 -5.98 -23.76
C ILE A 296 -60.49 -4.70 -24.61
N THR A 297 -61.13 -3.67 -24.08
CA THR A 297 -61.29 -2.37 -24.74
C THR A 297 -60.58 -1.27 -23.96
N CYS A 298 -60.51 -0.05 -24.51
CA CYS A 298 -59.94 1.08 -23.78
C CYS A 298 -60.73 1.44 -22.51
N ARG A 299 -61.98 1.00 -22.37
CA ARG A 299 -62.79 1.20 -21.16
C ARG A 299 -62.25 0.42 -19.96
N ASP A 300 -61.57 -0.71 -20.21
CA ASP A 300 -60.98 -1.58 -19.19
C ASP A 300 -59.63 -1.05 -18.67
N ARG A 301 -59.18 0.11 -19.17
CA ARG A 301 -57.90 0.76 -18.85
C ARG A 301 -56.69 -0.19 -18.97
N PRO A 302 -56.49 -0.81 -20.14
CA PRO A 302 -55.42 -1.80 -20.32
C PRO A 302 -54.02 -1.19 -20.50
N CYS A 303 -53.93 0.12 -20.77
CA CYS A 303 -52.64 0.81 -20.95
C CYS A 303 -52.07 1.34 -19.63
N TYR A 304 -50.75 1.50 -19.59
CA TYR A 304 -50.04 2.06 -18.45
C TYR A 304 -50.55 3.47 -18.09
N LEU A 305 -50.44 3.85 -16.80
CA LEU A 305 -50.92 5.13 -16.32
C LEU A 305 -50.29 6.31 -17.08
N GLY A 306 -51.14 7.18 -17.66
CA GLY A 306 -50.69 8.32 -18.47
C GLY A 306 -50.43 7.99 -19.96
N VAL A 307 -50.52 6.72 -20.37
CA VAL A 307 -50.45 6.32 -21.78
C VAL A 307 -51.83 6.42 -22.44
N ARG A 308 -51.87 7.02 -23.63
CA ARG A 308 -53.11 7.14 -24.41
C ARG A 308 -53.50 5.81 -25.03
N CYS A 309 -54.73 5.36 -24.78
CA CYS A 309 -55.32 4.18 -25.42
C CYS A 309 -56.07 4.56 -26.69
N TYR A 310 -55.98 3.73 -27.73
CA TYR A 310 -56.73 3.86 -28.97
C TYR A 310 -57.53 2.58 -29.21
N GLU A 311 -58.84 2.72 -29.47
CA GLU A 311 -59.68 1.59 -29.86
C GLU A 311 -59.35 1.15 -31.29
N THR A 312 -59.40 -0.16 -31.53
CA THR A 312 -59.11 -0.79 -32.82
C THR A 312 -60.18 -1.84 -33.12
N GLU A 313 -60.34 -2.24 -34.38
CA GLU A 313 -61.29 -3.29 -34.78
C GLU A 313 -61.05 -4.65 -34.13
N SER A 314 -59.84 -4.87 -33.57
CA SER A 314 -59.44 -6.08 -32.85
C SER A 314 -59.23 -5.87 -31.35
N GLY A 315 -59.81 -4.82 -30.75
CA GLY A 315 -59.70 -4.49 -29.32
C GLY A 315 -59.06 -3.12 -29.08
N TYR A 316 -57.83 -3.10 -28.56
CA TYR A 316 -57.14 -1.85 -28.20
C TYR A 316 -55.67 -1.83 -28.66
N ARG A 317 -55.11 -0.62 -28.79
CA ARG A 317 -53.66 -0.39 -28.87
C ARG A 317 -53.24 0.72 -27.91
N CYS A 318 -52.11 0.55 -27.23
CA CYS A 318 -51.54 1.57 -26.37
C CYS A 318 -50.57 2.46 -27.15
N GLY A 319 -50.54 3.74 -26.79
CA GLY A 319 -49.52 4.69 -27.26
C GLY A 319 -48.15 4.44 -26.64
N PRO A 320 -47.16 5.29 -26.95
CA PRO A 320 -45.83 5.20 -26.35
C PRO A 320 -45.88 5.49 -24.85
N CYS A 321 -44.91 4.94 -24.10
CA CYS A 321 -44.72 5.21 -22.69
C CYS A 321 -44.48 6.71 -22.41
N PRO A 322 -44.78 7.20 -21.19
CA PRO A 322 -44.50 8.57 -20.80
C PRO A 322 -42.99 8.88 -20.85
N PRO A 323 -42.59 10.16 -20.99
CA PRO A 323 -41.18 10.54 -20.97
C PRO A 323 -40.44 10.01 -19.72
N GLY A 324 -39.26 9.42 -19.91
CA GLY A 324 -38.50 8.78 -18.83
C GLY A 324 -38.89 7.33 -18.54
N TYR A 325 -39.79 6.75 -19.33
CA TYR A 325 -40.17 5.34 -19.26
C TYR A 325 -39.96 4.64 -20.60
N THR A 326 -39.69 3.34 -20.57
CA THR A 326 -39.55 2.47 -21.75
C THR A 326 -40.47 1.25 -21.64
N GLY A 327 -40.97 0.74 -22.77
CA GLY A 327 -41.92 -0.37 -22.80
C GLY A 327 -42.86 -0.33 -24.01
N ASP A 328 -43.89 -1.18 -23.98
CA ASP A 328 -44.88 -1.37 -25.06
C ASP A 328 -46.16 -0.53 -24.90
N GLY A 329 -46.20 0.36 -23.91
CA GLY A 329 -47.38 1.18 -23.57
C GLY A 329 -48.42 0.46 -22.70
N ILE A 330 -48.34 -0.86 -22.58
CA ILE A 330 -49.10 -1.67 -21.62
C ILE A 330 -48.30 -1.77 -20.31
N THR A 331 -47.03 -2.12 -20.43
CA THR A 331 -46.06 -2.17 -19.34
C THR A 331 -44.96 -1.15 -19.61
N CYS A 332 -44.93 -0.08 -18.82
CA CYS A 332 -43.86 0.90 -18.87
C CYS A 332 -43.01 0.82 -17.59
N LYS A 333 -41.70 0.76 -17.75
CA LYS A 333 -40.72 0.79 -16.65
C LYS A 333 -39.84 2.04 -16.76
N PRO A 334 -39.31 2.57 -15.64
CA PRO A 334 -38.37 3.68 -15.68
C PRO A 334 -37.20 3.39 -16.61
N LEU A 335 -36.77 4.41 -17.35
CA LEU A 335 -35.65 4.33 -18.28
C LEU A 335 -34.34 4.29 -17.48
N ASP A 336 -33.63 3.17 -17.55
CA ASP A 336 -32.32 3.02 -16.93
C ASP A 336 -31.22 3.43 -17.90
N ARG A 337 -30.93 4.73 -17.95
CA ARG A 337 -29.86 5.28 -18.79
C ARG A 337 -28.47 4.91 -18.29
N CYS A 338 -28.32 4.62 -17.01
CA CYS A 338 -27.03 4.20 -16.45
C CYS A 338 -26.56 2.83 -16.96
N SER A 339 -27.46 1.98 -17.46
CA SER A 339 -27.10 0.69 -18.06
C SER A 339 -26.19 0.78 -19.29
N GLU A 340 -26.17 1.93 -19.98
CA GLU A 340 -25.31 2.20 -21.14
C GLU A 340 -23.92 2.75 -20.75
N ASN A 341 -23.62 2.87 -19.46
CA ASN A 341 -22.39 3.48 -18.91
C ASN A 341 -22.07 4.87 -19.52
N PRO A 342 -22.98 5.85 -19.44
CA PRO A 342 -22.79 7.18 -20.04
C PRO A 342 -21.80 8.08 -19.29
N CYS A 343 -21.37 7.68 -18.09
CA CYS A 343 -20.40 8.43 -17.28
C CYS A 343 -18.98 7.94 -17.54
N PHE A 344 -18.01 8.81 -17.26
CA PHE A 344 -16.59 8.46 -17.34
C PHE A 344 -16.26 7.25 -16.44
N SER A 345 -15.25 6.47 -16.81
CA SER A 345 -14.87 5.26 -16.08
C SER A 345 -14.57 5.56 -14.60
N GLY A 346 -15.18 4.80 -13.69
CA GLY A 346 -15.06 5.02 -12.24
C GLY A 346 -15.96 6.11 -11.66
N VAL A 347 -16.69 6.89 -12.50
CA VAL A 347 -17.67 7.87 -12.03
C VAL A 347 -19.02 7.22 -11.76
N ARG A 348 -19.59 7.51 -10.59
CA ARG A 348 -20.90 7.00 -10.20
C ARG A 348 -22.01 7.59 -11.08
N CYS A 349 -22.76 6.74 -11.77
CA CYS A 349 -23.99 7.10 -12.47
C CYS A 349 -25.21 6.96 -11.56
N THR A 350 -26.17 7.88 -11.66
CA THR A 350 -27.48 7.77 -11.01
C THR A 350 -28.59 8.16 -11.98
N ASN A 351 -29.64 7.34 -12.08
CA ASN A 351 -30.81 7.68 -12.90
C ASN A 351 -31.60 8.83 -12.25
N THR A 352 -32.20 9.69 -13.07
CA THR A 352 -32.98 10.86 -12.63
C THR A 352 -34.35 10.89 -13.31
N ASP A 353 -35.32 11.54 -12.67
CA ASP A 353 -36.69 11.64 -13.22
C ASP A 353 -36.82 12.73 -14.31
N SER A 354 -35.82 13.60 -14.43
CA SER A 354 -35.74 14.65 -15.45
C SER A 354 -34.71 14.32 -16.53
N SER A 355 -34.99 14.76 -17.77
CA SER A 355 -34.05 14.67 -18.90
C SER A 355 -32.68 15.27 -18.53
N PRO A 356 -31.55 14.56 -18.79
CA PRO A 356 -31.39 13.40 -19.68
C PRO A 356 -31.64 12.02 -19.05
N TRP A 357 -32.33 11.97 -17.91
CA TRP A 357 -32.69 10.76 -17.13
C TRP A 357 -31.52 10.04 -16.45
N PHE A 358 -30.35 10.66 -16.45
CA PHE A 358 -29.22 10.30 -15.61
C PHE A 358 -28.44 11.54 -15.20
N ARG A 359 -27.64 11.39 -14.15
CA ARG A 359 -26.58 12.34 -13.77
C ARG A 359 -25.33 11.57 -13.39
N CYS A 360 -24.19 12.10 -13.81
CA CYS A 360 -22.88 11.61 -13.38
C CYS A 360 -22.42 12.33 -12.12
N GLY A 361 -21.68 11.60 -11.28
CA GLY A 361 -20.96 12.17 -10.15
C GLY A 361 -19.77 13.04 -10.58
N PRO A 362 -18.98 13.55 -9.62
CA PRO A 362 -17.74 14.25 -9.92
C PRO A 362 -16.72 13.32 -10.58
N CYS A 363 -15.78 13.91 -11.33
CA CYS A 363 -14.64 13.18 -11.89
C CYS A 363 -13.79 12.56 -10.76
N PRO A 364 -13.06 11.46 -11.05
CA PRO A 364 -12.13 10.87 -10.10
C PRO A 364 -11.04 11.87 -9.70
N GLU A 365 -10.38 11.63 -8.57
CA GLU A 365 -9.26 12.46 -8.11
C GLU A 365 -8.13 12.45 -9.17
N GLY A 366 -7.52 13.62 -9.41
CA GLY A 366 -6.56 13.82 -10.50
C GLY A 366 -7.19 14.15 -11.87
N PHE A 367 -8.53 14.17 -11.97
CA PHE A 367 -9.23 14.53 -13.21
C PHE A 367 -10.17 15.72 -13.01
N SER A 368 -10.41 16.48 -14.07
CA SER A 368 -11.36 17.60 -14.10
C SER A 368 -12.36 17.44 -15.24
N GLY A 369 -13.58 17.97 -15.07
CA GLY A 369 -14.63 17.88 -16.07
C GLY A 369 -16.03 17.78 -15.48
N ASN A 370 -16.97 17.24 -16.25
CA ASN A 370 -18.40 17.21 -15.91
C ASN A 370 -18.92 15.82 -15.49
N GLY A 371 -18.02 14.84 -15.28
CA GLY A 371 -18.35 13.46 -14.92
C GLY A 371 -18.76 12.56 -16.10
N THR A 372 -19.16 13.13 -17.25
CA THR A 372 -19.29 12.40 -18.52
C THR A 372 -18.00 12.42 -19.33
N HIS A 373 -17.32 13.56 -19.31
CA HIS A 373 -15.99 13.76 -19.87
C HIS A 373 -15.09 14.25 -18.74
N CYS A 374 -14.04 13.49 -18.47
CA CYS A 374 -13.04 13.81 -17.46
C CYS A 374 -11.67 13.80 -18.15
N GLU A 375 -10.93 14.88 -18.00
CA GLU A 375 -9.59 15.08 -18.53
C GLU A 375 -8.60 15.10 -17.37
N ASP A 376 -7.41 14.54 -17.62
CA ASP A 376 -6.33 14.51 -16.66
C ASP A 376 -5.89 15.94 -16.27
N ILE A 377 -5.64 16.17 -14.99
CA ILE A 377 -5.15 17.45 -14.50
C ILE A 377 -3.63 17.42 -14.56
N ASP A 378 -3.01 18.35 -15.29
CA ASP A 378 -1.56 18.48 -15.27
C ASP A 378 -1.11 19.24 -14.00
N GLU A 379 -0.80 18.50 -12.93
CA GLU A 379 -0.34 19.11 -11.69
C GLU A 379 1.07 19.71 -11.82
N CYS A 380 1.87 19.25 -12.78
CA CYS A 380 3.19 19.80 -13.04
C CYS A 380 3.10 21.25 -13.53
N ASP A 381 2.24 21.50 -14.51
CA ASP A 381 2.02 22.82 -15.08
C ASP A 381 1.30 23.75 -14.11
N LEU A 382 0.32 23.23 -13.35
CA LEU A 382 -0.54 24.06 -12.51
C LEU A 382 0.02 24.32 -11.11
N ALA A 383 0.76 23.38 -10.53
CA ALA A 383 1.24 23.49 -9.16
C ALA A 383 2.77 23.59 -9.07
N SER A 384 3.54 23.09 -10.04
CA SER A 384 5.00 22.95 -9.96
C SER A 384 5.45 22.33 -8.61
N PRO A 385 5.13 21.04 -8.38
CA PRO A 385 5.38 20.38 -7.09
C PRO A 385 6.84 19.98 -6.84
N CYS A 386 7.66 19.89 -7.90
CA CYS A 386 9.04 19.45 -7.80
C CYS A 386 10.01 20.55 -7.41
N TYR A 387 11.19 20.16 -6.92
CA TYR A 387 12.25 21.09 -6.61
C TYR A 387 12.74 21.78 -7.89
N ARG A 388 13.35 22.97 -7.75
CA ARG A 388 13.87 23.71 -8.91
C ARG A 388 14.84 22.83 -9.70
N ASP A 389 14.76 22.89 -11.03
CA ASP A 389 15.60 22.14 -11.96
C ASP A 389 15.41 20.61 -11.91
N VAL A 390 14.42 20.12 -11.15
CA VAL A 390 13.96 18.73 -11.21
C VAL A 390 12.84 18.61 -12.25
N THR A 391 12.89 17.56 -13.05
CA THR A 391 11.85 17.26 -14.04
C THR A 391 10.59 16.75 -13.32
N CYS A 392 9.49 17.47 -13.50
CA CYS A 392 8.15 16.99 -13.13
C CYS A 392 7.56 16.18 -14.28
N ARG A 393 6.94 15.05 -13.97
CA ARG A 393 6.26 14.20 -14.94
C ARG A 393 4.80 14.05 -14.57
N ASN A 394 3.93 14.61 -15.41
CA ASN A 394 2.50 14.40 -15.30
C ASN A 394 2.14 12.93 -15.60
N THR A 395 1.15 12.39 -14.91
CA THR A 395 0.65 11.02 -15.01
C THR A 395 -0.87 10.99 -14.96
N ALA A 396 -1.51 9.98 -15.55
CA ALA A 396 -2.97 9.85 -15.47
C ALA A 396 -3.34 8.59 -14.67
N PRO A 397 -3.67 8.69 -13.37
CA PRO A 397 -3.80 9.91 -12.56
C PRO A 397 -2.51 10.39 -11.87
N GLY A 398 -2.40 11.71 -11.65
CA GLY A 398 -1.48 12.37 -10.71
C GLY A 398 -0.15 12.87 -11.31
N TYR A 399 0.88 13.01 -10.49
CA TYR A 399 2.21 13.40 -10.95
C TYR A 399 3.32 12.72 -10.16
N ARG A 400 4.54 12.74 -10.72
CA ARG A 400 5.75 12.38 -9.99
C ARG A 400 6.90 13.34 -10.29
N CYS A 401 7.71 13.58 -9.27
CA CYS A 401 8.98 14.27 -9.38
C CYS A 401 10.12 13.27 -9.55
N ASP A 402 11.02 13.56 -10.47
CA ASP A 402 12.27 12.81 -10.59
C ASP A 402 13.16 13.04 -9.33
N ALA A 403 14.27 12.30 -9.25
CA ALA A 403 15.21 12.43 -8.14
C ALA A 403 15.84 13.84 -8.08
N CYS A 404 16.28 14.24 -6.87
CA CYS A 404 17.03 15.49 -6.69
C CYS A 404 18.26 15.55 -7.61
N PRO A 405 18.70 16.76 -8.01
CA PRO A 405 19.88 16.94 -8.85
C PRO A 405 21.14 16.33 -8.20
N VAL A 406 22.15 16.05 -9.01
CA VAL A 406 23.45 15.57 -8.50
C VAL A 406 24.01 16.55 -7.48
N GLY A 407 24.54 16.03 -6.36
CA GLY A 407 25.01 16.85 -5.23
C GLY A 407 23.92 17.20 -4.22
N TYR A 408 22.66 16.83 -4.49
CA TYR A 408 21.55 17.02 -3.56
C TYR A 408 20.92 15.69 -3.16
N THR A 409 20.27 15.67 -2.00
CA THR A 409 19.53 14.54 -1.46
C THR A 409 18.17 14.99 -0.95
N GLY A 410 17.16 14.13 -1.05
CA GLY A 410 15.80 14.46 -0.64
C GLY A 410 14.82 13.35 -1.01
N PRO A 411 13.61 13.38 -0.44
CA PRO A 411 12.56 12.42 -0.80
C PRO A 411 12.07 12.66 -2.24
N SER A 412 11.72 11.57 -2.93
CA SER A 412 10.89 11.65 -4.13
C SER A 412 9.45 11.99 -3.73
N VAL A 413 8.78 12.82 -4.53
CA VAL A 413 7.38 13.19 -4.31
C VAL A 413 6.55 12.70 -5.49
N GLU A 414 5.47 11.99 -5.19
CA GLU A 414 4.43 11.61 -6.12
C GLU A 414 3.07 11.75 -5.41
N GLY A 415 2.02 12.02 -6.17
CA GLY A 415 0.69 12.22 -5.60
C GLY A 415 -0.35 12.47 -6.67
N ILE A 416 -1.61 12.57 -6.24
CA ILE A 416 -2.75 12.73 -7.14
C ILE A 416 -3.49 14.01 -6.77
N GLY A 417 -3.86 14.80 -7.77
CA GLY A 417 -4.72 15.97 -7.60
C GLY A 417 -4.01 17.23 -7.13
N MET A 418 -4.68 18.37 -7.37
CA MET A 418 -4.15 19.70 -7.10
C MET A 418 -3.96 20.01 -5.61
N GLU A 419 -4.82 19.51 -4.74
CA GLU A 419 -4.71 19.75 -3.30
C GLU A 419 -3.41 19.17 -2.73
N TYR A 420 -3.06 17.95 -3.15
CA TYR A 420 -1.80 17.34 -2.77
C TYR A 420 -0.60 18.04 -3.43
N ALA A 421 -0.67 18.35 -4.72
CA ALA A 421 0.41 19.02 -5.45
C ALA A 421 0.75 20.43 -4.93
N LEU A 422 -0.22 21.12 -4.31
CA LEU A 422 -0.01 22.42 -3.67
C LEU A 422 0.53 22.30 -2.25
N SER A 423 0.13 21.28 -1.50
CA SER A 423 0.49 21.12 -0.08
C SER A 423 1.84 20.41 0.12
N VAL A 424 2.20 19.49 -0.78
CA VAL A 424 3.43 18.70 -0.68
C VAL A 424 4.37 19.05 -1.82
N LYS A 425 5.45 19.77 -1.48
CA LYS A 425 6.53 20.12 -2.41
C LYS A 425 7.76 19.25 -2.18
N GLN A 426 8.43 18.86 -3.25
CA GLN A 426 9.73 18.21 -3.15
C GLN A 426 10.77 19.21 -2.61
N ILE A 427 11.54 18.74 -1.63
CA ILE A 427 12.63 19.50 -1.01
C ILE A 427 13.92 18.74 -1.23
N CYS A 428 14.91 19.41 -1.81
CA CYS A 428 16.25 18.87 -2.00
C CYS A 428 17.24 19.64 -1.10
N TYR A 429 18.04 18.89 -0.35
CA TYR A 429 19.08 19.38 0.54
C TYR A 429 20.45 19.12 -0.06
N ASP A 430 21.35 20.07 0.13
CA ASP A 430 22.74 19.93 -0.26
C ASP A 430 23.41 18.76 0.47
N VAL A 431 24.21 17.97 -0.25
CA VAL A 431 24.99 16.87 0.33
C VAL A 431 26.35 17.43 0.74
N ASP A 432 26.63 17.45 2.04
CA ASP A 432 27.97 17.83 2.51
C ASP A 432 28.97 16.69 2.28
N GLU A 433 29.67 16.71 1.13
CA GLU A 433 30.65 15.68 0.79
C GLU A 433 31.87 15.70 1.73
N CYS A 434 32.12 16.82 2.41
CA CYS A 434 33.25 16.95 3.34
C CYS A 434 33.05 16.12 4.62
N GLN A 435 31.81 15.80 5.01
CA GLN A 435 31.50 14.92 6.15
C GLN A 435 32.04 13.50 5.94
N THR A 436 32.12 13.05 4.68
CA THR A 436 32.50 11.67 4.36
C THR A 436 33.87 11.66 3.69
N ASN A 437 34.87 11.10 4.38
CA ASN A 437 36.23 10.95 3.83
C ASN A 437 36.82 12.26 3.28
N ASN A 438 36.53 13.41 3.92
CA ASN A 438 37.01 14.74 3.51
C ASN A 438 36.73 15.06 2.04
N GLY A 439 35.56 14.66 1.51
CA GLY A 439 35.20 14.86 0.09
C GLY A 439 36.09 14.08 -0.88
N ARG A 440 36.87 13.09 -0.43
CA ARG A 440 37.95 12.45 -1.22
C ARG A 440 39.03 13.44 -1.69
N CYS A 441 39.12 14.62 -1.08
CA CYS A 441 40.25 15.50 -1.27
C CYS A 441 41.54 14.83 -0.78
N ALA A 442 42.69 15.28 -1.28
CA ALA A 442 44.00 14.79 -0.86
C ALA A 442 44.11 14.74 0.67
N LEU A 443 44.70 13.67 1.20
CA LEU A 443 44.93 13.53 2.63
C LEU A 443 45.69 14.76 3.13
N ASN A 444 45.28 15.35 4.26
CA ASN A 444 45.79 16.62 4.80
C ASN A 444 45.50 17.87 3.95
N SER A 445 44.51 17.86 3.05
CA SER A 445 43.95 19.09 2.48
C SER A 445 42.62 19.47 3.13
N ARG A 446 42.18 20.71 2.93
CA ARG A 446 40.91 21.22 3.46
C ARG A 446 39.79 21.04 2.44
N CYS A 447 38.74 20.29 2.78
CA CYS A 447 37.51 20.25 2.00
C CYS A 447 36.58 21.43 2.38
N ILE A 448 35.95 22.05 1.39
CA ILE A 448 34.98 23.14 1.55
C ILE A 448 33.70 22.74 0.83
N ASN A 449 32.61 22.56 1.58
CA ASN A 449 31.31 22.24 1.02
C ASN A 449 30.70 23.46 0.29
N THR A 450 30.05 23.24 -0.84
CA THR A 450 29.37 24.26 -1.64
C THR A 450 27.99 23.77 -2.07
N MET A 451 27.09 24.63 -2.54
CA MET A 451 25.76 24.18 -2.96
C MET A 451 25.85 23.28 -4.21
N GLY A 452 25.48 22.02 -4.06
CA GLY A 452 25.46 20.98 -5.09
C GLY A 452 26.81 20.33 -5.40
N SER A 453 27.86 20.66 -4.65
CA SER A 453 29.22 20.15 -4.88
C SER A 453 30.14 20.52 -3.72
N TYR A 454 31.41 20.18 -3.81
CA TYR A 454 32.46 20.63 -2.89
C TYR A 454 33.70 21.08 -3.66
N ILE A 455 34.58 21.80 -2.96
CA ILE A 455 35.88 22.23 -3.48
C ILE A 455 36.97 21.73 -2.52
N CYS A 456 38.01 21.12 -3.08
CA CYS A 456 39.22 20.79 -2.34
C CYS A 456 40.17 21.98 -2.33
N GLY A 457 40.34 22.57 -1.14
CA GLY A 457 41.22 23.69 -0.89
C GLY A 457 42.68 23.30 -0.72
N GLU A 458 43.44 24.23 -0.16
CA GLU A 458 44.87 24.11 0.10
C GLU A 458 45.22 22.98 1.09
N CYS A 459 46.51 22.60 1.10
CA CYS A 459 47.04 21.73 2.11
C CYS A 459 46.93 22.40 3.48
N ARG A 460 46.61 21.60 4.50
CA ARG A 460 46.58 22.06 5.89
C ARG A 460 47.97 22.51 6.31
N GLU A 461 48.03 23.37 7.32
CA GLU A 461 49.27 23.86 7.94
C GLU A 461 50.29 22.73 8.18
N GLY A 462 51.53 22.96 7.75
CA GLY A 462 52.64 21.99 7.81
C GLY A 462 52.70 20.95 6.68
N TYR A 463 51.84 21.05 5.67
CA TYR A 463 51.88 20.19 4.48
C TYR A 463 51.99 21.00 3.20
N VAL A 464 52.76 20.50 2.23
CA VAL A 464 52.92 21.11 0.91
C VAL A 464 52.45 20.15 -0.18
N GLY A 465 52.05 20.69 -1.33
CA GLY A 465 51.59 19.91 -2.47
C GLY A 465 50.27 20.44 -3.03
N ASN A 466 49.53 19.55 -3.69
CA ASN A 466 48.23 19.86 -4.30
C ASN A 466 47.36 18.59 -4.37
N GLN A 467 46.18 18.71 -4.98
CA GLN A 467 45.24 17.59 -5.09
C GLN A 467 45.73 16.45 -6.00
N SER A 468 46.66 16.70 -6.93
CA SER A 468 47.18 15.71 -7.87
C SER A 468 48.36 14.91 -7.31
N VAL A 469 49.28 15.57 -6.61
CA VAL A 469 50.49 14.96 -6.02
C VAL A 469 50.21 14.47 -4.59
N GLY A 470 49.16 14.98 -3.95
CA GLY A 470 48.86 14.77 -2.54
C GLY A 470 49.63 15.73 -1.64
N CYS A 471 49.06 16.02 -0.46
CA CYS A 471 49.72 16.86 0.54
C CYS A 471 50.65 16.00 1.39
N HIS A 472 51.95 16.30 1.32
CA HIS A 472 53.00 15.58 2.01
C HIS A 472 53.71 16.51 2.99
N GLN A 473 54.21 15.94 4.09
CA GLN A 473 55.12 16.67 4.96
C GLN A 473 56.41 16.90 4.18
N HIS A 474 56.84 18.16 4.05
CA HIS A 474 58.15 18.43 3.49
C HIS A 474 59.19 18.29 4.60
N PRO A 475 60.31 17.57 4.40
CA PRO A 475 61.46 17.69 5.30
C PRO A 475 61.92 19.15 5.31
N GLY A 476 61.84 19.81 6.47
CA GLY A 476 62.10 21.25 6.60
C GLY A 476 60.87 22.15 6.47
N SER A 477 59.64 21.65 6.28
CA SER A 477 58.44 22.51 6.36
C SER A 477 58.05 22.82 7.81
N CYS A 478 57.88 24.10 8.11
CA CYS A 478 57.42 24.60 9.39
C CYS A 478 55.87 24.61 9.48
N PRO A 479 55.29 24.67 10.69
CA PRO A 479 53.83 24.67 10.88
C PRO A 479 53.07 25.77 10.11
N ASP A 480 53.68 26.93 9.87
CA ASP A 480 53.06 28.03 9.11
C ASP A 480 53.22 27.92 7.59
N GLY A 481 53.81 26.83 7.09
CA GLY A 481 54.10 26.62 5.67
C GLY A 481 55.46 27.15 5.19
N THR A 482 56.29 27.73 6.08
CA THR A 482 57.66 28.13 5.73
C THR A 482 58.50 26.90 5.34
N ILE A 483 59.29 27.00 4.27
CA ILE A 483 60.13 25.90 3.77
C ILE A 483 61.59 26.18 4.10
N CYS A 484 62.18 25.34 4.96
CA CYS A 484 63.58 25.34 5.32
C CYS A 484 64.37 24.25 4.58
N ASP A 485 65.69 24.35 4.58
CA ASP A 485 66.57 23.27 4.14
C ASP A 485 66.27 21.98 4.93
N PRO A 486 66.36 20.77 4.34
CA PRO A 486 66.19 19.51 5.08
C PRO A 486 67.10 19.35 6.30
N ASN A 487 68.27 20.01 6.28
CA ASN A 487 69.24 20.06 7.37
C ASN A 487 69.07 21.28 8.28
N ALA A 488 67.98 22.03 8.13
CA ALA A 488 67.57 23.09 9.05
C ALA A 488 66.45 22.64 10.00
N GLU A 489 66.24 23.45 11.04
CA GLU A 489 65.16 23.39 12.00
C GLU A 489 64.36 24.69 12.01
N CYS A 490 63.08 24.59 12.37
CA CYS A 490 62.16 25.71 12.41
C CYS A 490 62.18 26.38 13.79
N GLU A 491 62.39 27.69 13.83
CA GLU A 491 62.42 28.47 15.07
C GLU A 491 61.37 29.59 15.06
N LEU A 492 60.52 29.66 16.09
CA LEU A 492 59.65 30.82 16.27
C LEU A 492 60.33 31.85 17.18
N ARG A 493 60.98 32.85 16.56
CA ARG A 493 61.65 33.94 17.29
C ARG A 493 60.66 35.02 17.73
N ARG A 494 60.84 35.55 18.95
CA ARG A 494 60.04 36.67 19.45
C ARG A 494 60.18 37.87 18.49
N GLY A 495 59.06 38.32 17.93
CA GLY A 495 59.00 39.46 17.00
C GLY A 495 58.74 39.10 15.54
N PHE A 496 58.71 37.81 15.19
CA PHE A 496 58.39 37.35 13.83
C PHE A 496 57.01 36.69 13.78
N LEU A 497 56.29 36.94 12.68
CA LEU A 497 54.97 36.36 12.40
C LEU A 497 55.04 34.96 11.78
N HIS A 498 56.22 34.59 11.29
CA HIS A 498 56.50 33.35 10.58
C HIS A 498 57.67 32.61 11.23
N TYR A 499 57.75 31.28 11.03
CA TYR A 499 58.91 30.49 11.47
C TYR A 499 60.15 30.91 10.68
N GLN A 500 61.30 30.98 11.35
CA GLN A 500 62.59 31.17 10.69
C GLN A 500 63.38 29.88 10.64
N CYS A 501 64.10 29.68 9.55
CA CYS A 501 64.93 28.51 9.35
C CYS A 501 66.32 28.72 9.97
N ARG A 502 66.80 27.71 10.71
CA ARG A 502 68.16 27.68 11.24
C ARG A 502 68.82 26.36 10.89
N CYS A 503 70.02 26.38 10.32
CA CYS A 503 70.78 25.15 10.07
C CYS A 503 71.04 24.37 11.38
N ARG A 504 70.92 23.03 11.33
CA ARG A 504 71.21 22.15 12.46
C ARG A 504 72.71 22.12 12.75
N ILE A 505 73.08 21.63 13.93
CA ILE A 505 74.48 21.44 14.33
C ILE A 505 75.21 20.54 13.31
N GLY A 506 76.39 20.95 12.87
CA GLY A 506 77.15 20.33 11.77
C GLY A 506 76.83 20.90 10.39
N TRP A 507 76.02 21.96 10.33
CA TRP A 507 75.64 22.66 9.09
C TRP A 507 75.62 24.18 9.29
N ALA A 508 76.00 24.92 8.26
CA ALA A 508 76.00 26.39 8.23
C ALA A 508 75.38 26.94 6.93
N GLY A 509 74.91 28.19 6.98
CA GLY A 509 74.20 28.85 5.89
C GLY A 509 73.11 29.81 6.38
N ASP A 510 72.13 30.10 5.53
CA ASP A 510 71.02 31.04 5.81
C ASP A 510 69.76 30.35 6.37
N GLY A 511 69.79 29.03 6.52
CA GLY A 511 68.66 28.21 6.99
C GLY A 511 67.73 27.73 5.88
N HIS A 512 67.67 28.42 4.74
CA HIS A 512 66.98 27.94 3.53
C HIS A 512 67.92 27.12 2.64
N MET A 513 69.23 27.34 2.76
CA MET A 513 70.28 26.46 2.31
C MET A 513 71.32 26.25 3.40
N CYS A 514 71.62 24.98 3.66
CA CYS A 514 72.59 24.57 4.66
C CYS A 514 73.65 23.66 4.02
N GLY A 515 74.92 24.04 4.18
CA GLY A 515 76.09 23.26 3.79
C GLY A 515 76.76 22.62 5.00
N PRO A 516 77.57 21.56 4.83
CA PRO A 516 78.36 20.99 5.92
C PRO A 516 79.25 22.06 6.57
N ASP A 517 79.35 21.97 7.89
CA ASP A 517 80.23 22.80 8.73
C ASP A 517 81.01 21.82 9.62
N SER A 518 82.22 21.48 9.17
CA SER A 518 83.02 20.41 9.76
C SER A 518 83.74 20.82 11.04
N ASP A 519 84.02 22.11 11.23
CA ASP A 519 84.71 22.68 12.39
C ASP A 519 83.80 23.45 13.35
N LEU A 520 82.50 23.53 13.05
CA LEU A 520 81.42 24.07 13.88
C LEU A 520 81.58 25.56 14.21
N ASP A 521 82.16 26.33 13.28
CA ASP A 521 82.39 27.77 13.46
C ASP A 521 81.19 28.63 12.99
N GLY A 522 80.19 28.00 12.38
CA GLY A 522 78.97 28.64 11.87
C GLY A 522 79.08 29.18 10.45
N TRP A 523 80.15 28.83 9.72
CA TRP A 523 80.38 29.09 8.30
C TRP A 523 80.45 27.75 7.56
N SER A 524 80.03 27.73 6.29
CA SER A 524 79.98 26.48 5.53
C SER A 524 81.36 26.15 4.95
N ASP A 525 81.72 24.86 4.91
CA ASP A 525 83.00 24.37 4.36
C ASP A 525 83.23 24.79 2.88
N PHE A 526 82.15 25.16 2.17
CA PHE A 526 82.14 25.59 0.78
C PHE A 526 81.17 26.76 0.57
N ASP A 527 81.39 27.55 -0.48
CA ASP A 527 80.45 28.60 -0.89
C ASP A 527 79.08 28.02 -1.31
N LEU A 528 78.03 28.41 -0.59
CA LEU A 528 76.63 28.13 -0.89
C LEU A 528 76.02 29.24 -1.75
N ARG A 529 74.96 28.93 -2.49
CA ARG A 529 74.30 29.89 -3.41
C ARG A 529 73.30 30.81 -2.67
N CYS A 530 73.69 31.39 -1.56
CA CYS A 530 72.89 32.32 -0.77
C CYS A 530 73.71 33.57 -0.44
N ASP A 531 73.03 34.72 -0.33
CA ASP A 531 73.70 36.02 -0.14
C ASP A 531 74.11 36.29 1.33
N ASN A 532 73.86 35.35 2.23
CA ASN A 532 74.21 35.46 3.64
C ASN A 532 75.73 35.29 3.85
N GLU A 533 76.29 36.00 4.83
CA GLU A 533 77.71 35.88 5.17
C GLU A 533 78.09 34.45 5.58
N ARG A 534 77.17 33.72 6.23
CA ARG A 534 77.35 32.32 6.64
C ARG A 534 77.31 31.31 5.49
N CYS A 535 77.03 31.77 4.28
CA CYS A 535 77.04 30.97 3.06
C CYS A 535 78.38 31.02 2.33
N LYS A 536 79.36 31.79 2.82
CA LYS A 536 80.68 31.92 2.20
C LYS A 536 81.69 31.14 3.04
N ALA A 537 82.60 30.43 2.39
CA ALA A 537 83.66 29.65 3.05
C ALA A 537 84.91 30.48 3.34
#